data_AF-A0A515A425-F1
#
_entry.id   AF-A0A515A425-F1
#
_cell.length_a   1.000
_cell.length_b   1.000
_cell.length_c   1.000
_cell.angle_alpha   90.00
_cell.angle_beta   90.00
_cell.angle_gamma   90.00
#
_symmetry.space_group_name_H-M   'P 1'
#
loop_
_entity.id
_entity.type
_entity.pdbx_description
1 polymer ?
#
loop_
_entity_poly.entity_id
_entity_poly.type
_entity_poly.pdbx_seq_one_letter_code
_entity_poly.pdbx_strand_id
1 'polypeptide(L)' 'MKVLHCHDAGFNCAGIIRASTESEVLELATQHAELVHQVTLTPVLVDQMKGLIRDEAD' A
#
# COMPACT_ATOMS: atom_id res chain seq x y z
N MET A 1 -7.98 -5.46 10.90
CA MET A 1 -7.57 -4.18 10.27
C MET A 1 -6.78 -4.50 9.01
N LYS A 2 -6.85 -3.71 7.94
CA LYS A 2 -6.06 -3.95 6.73
C LYS A 2 -4.71 -3.24 6.84
N VAL A 3 -3.64 -3.94 6.46
CA VAL A 3 -2.27 -3.42 6.50
C VAL A 3 -1.51 -3.71 5.21
N LEU A 4 -0.70 -2.76 4.75
CA LEU A 4 0.24 -2.90 3.65
C LEU A 4 1.61 -2.39 4.09
N HIS A 5 2.64 -3.20 3.91
CA HIS A 5 4.03 -2.79 4.13
C HIS A 5 4.66 -2.40 2.81
N CYS A 6 5.27 -1.22 2.72
CA CYS A 6 5.92 -0.75 1.50
C CYS A 6 7.09 -1.66 1.09
N HIS A 7 7.74 -2.30 2.05
CA HIS A 7 8.80 -3.28 1.79
C HIS A 7 8.31 -4.49 1.00
N ASP A 8 7.11 -4.99 1.29
CA ASP A 8 6.52 -6.13 0.58
C ASP A 8 6.20 -5.78 -0.89
N ALA A 9 5.99 -4.50 -1.18
CA ALA A 9 5.82 -3.98 -2.54
C ALA A 9 7.15 -3.74 -3.28
N GLY A 10 8.30 -4.09 -2.68
CA GLY A 10 9.62 -3.99 -3.29
C GLY A 10 10.31 -2.64 -3.10
N PHE A 11 9.76 -1.74 -2.28
CA PHE A 11 10.40 -0.47 -1.95
C PHE A 11 11.33 -0.63 -0.74
N ASN A 12 12.47 0.06 -0.74
CA ASN A 12 13.29 0.20 0.46
C ASN A 12 12.71 1.26 1.40
N CYS A 13 11.47 1.05 1.87
CA CYS A 13 10.71 1.97 2.69
C CYS A 13 10.10 1.23 3.89
N ALA A 14 10.29 1.77 5.09
CA ALA A 14 9.69 1.23 6.32
C ALA A 14 8.23 1.70 6.54
N GLY A 15 7.62 2.30 5.51
CA GLY A 15 6.23 2.74 5.55
C GLY A 15 5.27 1.57 5.76
N ILE A 16 4.34 1.76 6.70
CA ILE A 16 3.26 0.82 6.99
C ILE A 16 1.94 1.59 6.87
N ILE A 17 1.08 1.13 5.99
CA ILE A 17 -0.22 1.75 5.72
C ILE A 17 -1.28 0.88 6.37
N ARG A 18 -2.09 1.47 7.23
CA ARG A 18 -3.17 0.80 7.95
C ARG A 18 -4.49 1.51 7.70
N ALA A 19 -5.53 0.75 7.36
CA ALA A 19 -6.88 1.28 7.23
C ALA A 19 -7.95 0.21 7.51
N SER A 20 -9.21 0.63 7.50
CA SER A 20 -10.33 -0.27 7.78
C SER A 20 -10.66 -1.16 6.57
N THR A 21 -10.45 -0.65 5.36
CA THR A 21 -10.77 -1.33 4.10
C THR A 21 -9.59 -1.37 3.14
N GLU A 22 -9.62 -2.31 2.19
CA GLU A 22 -8.60 -2.41 1.14
C GLU A 22 -8.56 -1.15 0.26
N SER A 23 -9.72 -0.57 -0.07
CA SER A 23 -9.80 0.66 -0.86
C SER A 23 -9.08 1.82 -0.17
N GLU A 24 -9.29 2.01 1.13
CA GLU A 24 -8.60 3.05 1.90
C GLU A 24 -7.09 2.82 1.95
N VAL A 25 -6.64 1.56 2.10
CA VAL A 25 -5.21 1.22 2.03
C VAL A 25 -4.63 1.63 0.67
N LEU A 26 -5.33 1.37 -0.43
CA LEU A 26 -4.86 1.72 -1.78
C LEU A 26 -4.84 3.23 -2.02
N GLU A 27 -5.83 3.98 -1.53
CA GLU A 27 -5.84 5.44 -1.63
C GLU A 27 -4.66 6.06 -0.86
N LEU A 28 -4.39 5.58 0.35
CA LEU A 28 -3.24 6.02 1.15
C LEU A 28 -1.91 5.59 0.50
N ALA A 29 -1.85 4.38 -0.07
CA ALA A 29 -0.68 3.88 -0.79
C ALA A 29 -0.36 4.71 -2.03
N THR A 30 -1.40 5.18 -2.74
CA THR A 30 -1.25 6.05 -3.90
C THR A 30 -0.61 7.38 -3.50
N GLN A 31 -1.17 8.04 -2.48
CA GLN A 31 -0.63 9.30 -1.96
C GLN A 31 0.81 9.14 -1.46
N HIS A 32 1.10 8.05 -0.75
CA HIS A 32 2.44 7.76 -0.26
C HIS A 32 3.43 7.54 -1.41
N ALA A 33 3.07 6.74 -2.42
CA ALA A 33 3.91 6.46 -3.57
C ALA A 33 4.26 7.73 -4.34
N GLU A 34 3.29 8.63 -4.56
CA GLU A 34 3.52 9.90 -5.26
C GLU A 34 4.40 10.86 -4.45
N LEU A 35 4.17 11.00 -3.15
CA LEU A 35 4.87 11.97 -2.31
C LEU A 35 6.27 11.52 -1.90
N VAL A 36 6.46 10.23 -1.60
CA VAL A 36 7.70 9.70 -1.03
C VAL A 36 8.59 9.06 -2.09
N HIS A 37 7.99 8.41 -3.08
CA HIS A 37 8.72 7.68 -4.11
C HIS A 37 8.65 8.34 -5.48
N GLN A 38 7.83 9.39 -5.64
CA GLN A 38 7.55 10.01 -6.93
C GLN A 38 7.09 8.98 -7.97
N VAL A 39 6.38 7.95 -7.51
CA VAL A 39 5.84 6.86 -8.32
C VAL A 39 4.33 6.99 -8.38
N THR A 40 3.79 6.98 -9.60
CA THR A 40 2.35 6.85 -9.82
C THR A 40 1.97 5.37 -9.84
N LEU A 41 1.03 4.97 -9.00
CA LEU A 41 0.47 3.61 -9.03
C LEU A 41 -0.40 3.45 -10.28
N THR A 42 0.13 2.75 -11.28
CA THR A 42 -0.66 2.36 -12.46
C THR A 42 -1.69 1.28 -12.08
N PRO A 43 -2.75 1.07 -12.88
CA PRO A 43 -3.76 0.04 -12.58
C PRO A 43 -3.18 -1.36 -12.35
N VAL A 44 -2.10 -1.69 -13.06
CA VAL A 44 -1.37 -2.95 -12.93
C VAL A 44 -0.62 -3.05 -11.59
N LEU A 45 -0.07 -1.94 -11.09
CA LEU A 45 0.58 -1.86 -9.77
C LEU A 45 -0.46 -1.93 -8.64
N VAL A 46 -1.61 -1.26 -8.80
CA VAL A 46 -2.71 -1.31 -7.84
C VAL A 46 -3.23 -2.74 -7.65
N ASP A 47 -3.38 -3.50 -8.73
CA ASP A 47 -3.82 -4.89 -8.66
C ASP A 47 -2.82 -5.77 -7.92
N GLN A 48 -1.52 -5.59 -8.19
CA GLN A 48 -0.45 -6.28 -7.45
C GLN A 48 -0.47 -5.92 -5.96
N MET A 49 -0.67 -4.64 -5.62
CA MET A 49 -0.73 -4.19 -4.22
C MET A 49 -1.88 -4.83 -3.45
N LYS A 50 -3.04 -5.07 -4.06
CA LYS A 50 -4.15 -5.77 -3.40
C LYS A 50 -3.74 -7.14 -2.85
N GLY A 51 -2.93 -7.89 -3.61
CA GLY A 51 -2.42 -9.20 -3.18
C GLY A 51 -1.43 -9.14 -2.01
N LEU A 52 -0.92 -7.95 -1.68
CA LEU A 52 0.01 -7.72 -0.59
C LEU A 52 -0.67 -7.20 0.68
N ILE A 53 -1.92 -6.74 0.59
CA ILE A 53 -2.69 -6.29 1.75
C ILE A 53 -2.99 -7.50 2.65
N ARG A 54 -2.69 -7.35 3.94
CA ARG A 54 -2.93 -8.38 4.96
C ARG A 54 -3.98 -7.92 5.95
N ASP A 55 -4.69 -8.89 6.54
CA ASP A 55 -5.47 -8.66 7.74
C ASP A 55 -4.55 -8.74 8.96
N GLU A 56 -4.41 -7.63 9.67
CA GLU A 56 -3.85 -7.58 11.01
C GLU A 56 -4.98 -7.92 11.99
N ALA A 57 -4.80 -9.04 12.70
CA ALA A 57 -5.60 -9.36 13.87
C ALA A 57 -5.12 -8.47 15.01
N ASP A 58 -6.08 -7.82 15.68
CA ASP A 58 -5.85 -7.07 16.93
C ASP A 58 -5.29 -8.00 18.02
#